data_AF-A0AAJ8KXW9-F1
#
_entry.id   AF-A0AAJ8KXW9-F1
#
_cell.length_a   1.000
_cell.length_b   1.000
_cell.length_c   1.000
_cell.angle_alpha   90.00
_cell.angle_beta   90.00
_cell.angle_gamma   90.00
#
_symmetry.space_group_name_H-M   'P 1'
#
loop_
_entity.id
_entity.type
_entity.pdbx_description
1 polymer ?
#
loop_
_entity_poly.entity_id
_entity_poly.type
_entity_poly.pdbx_seq_one_letter_code
_entity_poly.pdbx_strand_id
1 'polypeptide(L)'
;MTPDEQDHRFTRDTEEGVPLLEEEKEEHQLNYADDDPATPQRSPEDSYEVILAQKSKPREDGLCAALCTGLHSLLVISFISVGTYWAIHTIIRTLVPLASSQINTDNTSGDALQRALDLEAGRMKKLLMDNIGPRIGAMDGVVVASPSKGEKPYLPDYYYTWTRDSALAHASILPSFLSQSYSRPYEWEGPNSYESSNHSQEFKLHDNLIRAYIKSQKQIQNTPNPSGDLYDGGLNEPKFHVDGSPFTGSWGRPQRDGPALRALSLIPYAHFLLDRGHPADHQYVKSNLYDPEQVRSPGRVIKNDLEEVANGWGKSGFDLWEEVNGFHFFTLIVSMRSLQAGASLAFRLNDTGAQDFYNLQAQKIGDTLGRFWNAEEGYHLSSLPYLSPTEYEDKVTLPDRQWKDCSLPLSLIHAGDQASEHISKYPNVFVPRFGATDPQVISTLYEYIQSFEGLYKINDGKTWTDGWALGRYREDVYDGVGKSIANPWHICTNAIAQSFYIAQHQYSLQGHIEITDLTRRFWTDLMRDEHKATSETVWSMGSQTFDDALQALRWTGDAFLNVSRKATKEGKGRMSEQIGKDDGKPRGARDLTWSYASFVTAVKARRDVAHLVQ
;
A
#
# COMPACT_ATOMS: atom_id res chain seq x y z
N MET A 1 -34.13 -1.64 -56.02
CA MET A 1 -34.76 -0.72 -56.97
C MET A 1 -34.74 0.66 -56.36
N THR A 2 -33.72 1.46 -56.70
CA THR A 2 -33.81 2.93 -56.79
C THR A 2 -34.61 3.27 -58.06
N PRO A 3 -35.31 4.41 -58.19
CA PRO A 3 -34.77 5.79 -58.11
C PRO A 3 -35.76 6.76 -57.38
N ASP A 4 -35.66 8.09 -57.26
CA ASP A 4 -35.03 9.18 -58.01
C ASP A 4 -34.92 10.43 -57.10
N GLU A 5 -33.98 11.31 -57.43
CA GLU A 5 -33.72 12.64 -56.86
C GLU A 5 -34.78 13.68 -57.29
N GLN A 6 -34.99 14.74 -56.48
CA GLN A 6 -35.13 16.10 -57.03
C GLN A 6 -34.81 17.21 -56.00
N ASP A 7 -34.05 18.16 -56.54
CA ASP A 7 -33.36 19.31 -55.97
C ASP A 7 -34.22 20.58 -56.02
N HIS A 8 -34.06 21.48 -55.05
CA HIS A 8 -34.45 22.90 -55.20
C HIS A 8 -33.48 23.81 -54.45
N ARG A 9 -32.64 24.51 -55.22
CA ARG A 9 -31.98 25.78 -54.86
C ARG A 9 -32.72 26.94 -55.53
N PHE A 10 -32.73 28.12 -54.90
CA PHE A 10 -32.51 29.47 -55.48
C PHE A 10 -32.19 30.39 -54.27
N THR A 11 -30.93 30.79 -54.02
CA THR A 11 -30.25 32.06 -54.39
C THR A 11 -30.87 33.32 -53.77
N ARG A 12 -30.19 34.42 -53.41
CA ARG A 12 -28.81 34.88 -53.19
C ARG A 12 -28.95 36.39 -52.88
N ASP A 13 -27.84 37.03 -52.52
CA ASP A 13 -27.53 38.48 -52.55
C ASP A 13 -27.49 39.14 -51.16
N THR A 14 -26.30 39.32 -50.57
CA THR A 14 -25.23 40.34 -50.83
C THR A 14 -25.69 41.74 -50.37
N GLU A 15 -24.89 42.63 -49.79
CA GLU A 15 -23.44 42.80 -49.65
C GLU A 15 -23.16 43.96 -48.67
N GLU A 16 -21.89 44.07 -48.23
CA GLU A 16 -21.16 45.31 -47.87
C GLU A 16 -21.53 46.06 -46.56
N GLY A 17 -20.58 46.62 -45.80
CA GLY A 17 -19.16 46.86 -46.04
C GLY A 17 -18.48 47.51 -44.81
N VAL A 18 -17.14 47.46 -44.85
CA VAL A 18 -16.13 47.97 -43.89
C VAL A 18 -15.90 49.48 -44.11
N PRO A 19 -15.43 50.26 -43.11
CA PRO A 19 -14.01 50.70 -43.04
C PRO A 19 -13.49 50.70 -41.56
N LEU A 20 -12.26 50.37 -41.16
CA LEU A 20 -10.87 50.75 -41.47
C LEU A 20 -10.43 52.21 -41.19
N LEU A 21 -9.43 52.29 -40.28
CA LEU A 21 -8.36 53.30 -40.04
C LEU A 21 -8.62 54.48 -39.10
N GLU A 22 -7.78 54.60 -38.06
CA GLU A 22 -6.70 55.63 -38.01
C GLU A 22 -5.71 55.41 -36.84
N GLU A 23 -4.43 55.65 -37.13
CA GLU A 23 -3.30 55.85 -36.20
C GLU A 23 -3.09 57.36 -35.96
N GLU A 24 -2.69 57.77 -34.75
CA GLU A 24 -1.86 58.96 -34.42
C GLU A 24 -1.52 58.86 -32.91
N LYS A 25 -0.28 58.78 -32.40
CA LYS A 25 0.91 59.67 -32.36
C LYS A 25 0.77 60.99 -31.54
N GLU A 26 1.64 61.04 -30.51
CA GLU A 26 2.44 62.18 -29.99
C GLU A 26 1.87 63.27 -29.03
N GLU A 27 2.62 63.39 -27.92
CA GLU A 27 3.11 64.60 -27.20
C GLU A 27 2.22 65.52 -26.32
N HIS A 28 2.53 65.45 -25.01
CA HIS A 28 3.07 66.52 -24.13
C HIS A 28 2.47 67.95 -24.07
N GLN A 29 2.10 68.35 -22.84
CA GLN A 29 2.58 69.52 -22.03
C GLN A 29 1.59 70.61 -21.51
N LEU A 30 1.70 70.85 -20.18
CA LEU A 30 1.70 72.12 -19.37
C LEU A 30 0.36 72.88 -19.16
N ASN A 31 0.01 73.53 -18.03
CA ASN A 31 0.64 74.02 -16.77
C ASN A 31 -0.50 74.29 -15.72
N TYR A 32 -0.34 74.43 -14.38
CA TYR A 32 0.49 75.40 -13.60
C TYR A 32 0.54 75.08 -12.08
N ALA A 33 1.71 75.36 -11.45
CA ALA A 33 2.04 75.86 -10.08
C ALA A 33 1.62 75.06 -8.80
N ASP A 34 2.35 75.03 -7.68
CA ASP A 34 3.68 75.50 -7.21
C ASP A 34 3.98 74.80 -5.85
N ASP A 35 5.27 74.71 -5.50
CA ASP A 35 5.92 74.63 -4.17
C ASP A 35 5.80 73.41 -3.20
N ASP A 36 6.99 72.99 -2.76
CA ASP A 36 7.43 72.00 -1.76
C ASP A 36 7.46 72.61 -0.32
N PRO A 37 7.99 71.97 0.74
CA PRO A 37 7.75 70.66 1.37
C PRO A 37 7.12 70.80 2.79
N ALA A 38 6.59 69.70 3.37
CA ALA A 38 6.87 69.24 4.75
C ALA A 38 5.82 68.24 5.29
N THR A 39 6.34 67.18 5.92
CA THR A 39 5.69 66.29 6.90
C THR A 39 4.90 67.03 8.00
N PRO A 40 3.88 66.39 8.61
CA PRO A 40 3.46 66.76 9.96
C PRO A 40 3.60 65.61 10.97
N GLN A 41 4.35 65.91 12.03
CA GLN A 41 4.23 65.35 13.38
C GLN A 41 2.92 65.82 14.05
N ARG A 42 2.44 65.07 15.03
CA ARG A 42 1.60 65.58 16.13
C ARG A 42 2.22 65.17 17.48
N SER A 43 2.27 66.15 18.37
CA SER A 43 2.61 66.13 19.81
C SER A 43 1.48 66.91 20.53
N PRO A 44 1.57 67.29 21.82
CA PRO A 44 1.95 66.56 23.04
C PRO A 44 0.93 66.80 24.19
N GLU A 45 1.13 66.18 25.36
CA GLU A 45 0.88 66.82 26.66
C GLU A 45 1.78 66.20 27.74
N ASP A 46 2.22 67.02 28.68
CA ASP A 46 3.44 66.87 29.50
C ASP A 46 3.16 67.25 30.97
N SER A 47 4.11 66.92 31.87
CA SER A 47 4.35 67.41 33.26
C SER A 47 3.57 66.74 34.44
N TYR A 48 4.16 66.35 35.59
CA TYR A 48 5.09 67.07 36.51
C TYR A 48 5.97 66.19 37.45
N GLU A 49 7.23 66.65 37.65
CA GLU A 49 8.16 66.70 38.83
C GLU A 49 8.55 65.46 39.70
N VAL A 50 9.84 65.08 39.92
CA VAL A 50 11.08 65.67 40.53
C VAL A 50 11.26 65.35 42.05
N ILE A 51 12.38 64.68 42.42
CA ILE A 51 13.40 65.10 43.43
C ILE A 51 14.60 64.11 43.42
N LEU A 52 15.80 64.70 43.43
CA LEU A 52 17.15 64.10 43.49
C LEU A 52 17.59 63.76 44.94
N ALA A 53 18.40 62.69 45.12
CA ALA A 53 19.58 62.74 46.01
C ALA A 53 20.55 61.54 45.81
N GLN A 54 21.84 61.85 45.87
CA GLN A 54 23.06 61.15 45.45
C GLN A 54 23.57 59.96 46.30
N LYS A 55 24.29 59.06 45.59
CA LYS A 55 25.60 58.39 45.86
C LYS A 55 25.80 57.47 47.10
N SER A 56 26.09 56.19 46.83
CA SER A 56 27.44 55.59 47.01
C SER A 56 27.54 54.14 46.45
N LYS A 57 28.53 53.86 45.58
CA LYS A 57 29.11 52.51 45.31
C LYS A 57 30.15 52.23 46.42
N PRO A 58 30.60 50.97 46.75
CA PRO A 58 31.01 49.94 45.77
C PRO A 58 30.90 48.43 46.19
N ARG A 59 30.95 47.51 45.20
CA ARG A 59 31.99 46.46 45.00
C ARG A 59 31.48 45.31 44.10
N GLU A 60 31.92 45.33 42.86
CA GLU A 60 31.82 44.26 41.86
C GLU A 60 33.14 43.48 41.87
N ASP A 61 33.27 42.40 42.64
CA ASP A 61 34.41 41.47 42.54
C ASP A 61 34.02 39.98 42.76
N GLY A 62 32.73 39.67 42.97
CA GLY A 62 32.26 38.31 43.27
C GLY A 62 31.61 37.54 42.12
N LEU A 63 31.13 38.22 41.07
CA LEU A 63 30.30 37.59 40.03
C LEU A 63 31.11 36.93 38.89
N CYS A 64 32.28 37.46 38.53
CA CYS A 64 33.09 36.90 37.44
C CYS A 64 33.76 35.55 37.80
N ALA A 65 34.13 35.33 39.07
CA ALA A 65 34.79 34.10 39.48
C ALA A 65 33.84 32.89 39.47
N ALA A 66 32.56 33.09 39.82
CA ALA A 66 31.55 32.03 39.86
C ALA A 66 31.05 31.61 38.46
N LEU A 67 31.03 32.54 37.50
CA LEU A 67 30.67 32.25 36.11
C LEU A 67 31.79 31.49 35.37
N CYS A 68 33.06 31.80 35.65
CA CYS A 68 34.19 31.10 35.04
C CYS A 68 34.38 29.67 35.55
N THR A 69 34.11 29.40 36.84
CA THR A 69 34.18 28.04 37.40
C THR A 69 33.04 27.16 36.90
N GLY A 70 31.82 27.70 36.77
CA GLY A 70 30.67 26.99 36.21
C GLY A 70 30.85 26.56 34.74
N LEU A 71 31.42 27.42 33.91
CA LEU A 71 31.72 27.07 32.51
C LEU A 71 32.84 26.02 32.38
N HIS A 72 33.86 26.08 33.24
CA HIS A 72 34.92 25.05 33.25
C HIS A 72 34.38 23.68 33.67
N SER A 73 33.49 23.62 34.67
CA SER A 73 32.89 22.36 35.12
C SER A 73 31.99 21.73 34.04
N LEU A 74 31.23 22.53 33.29
CA LEU A 74 30.39 22.05 32.19
C LEU A 74 31.22 21.53 31.00
N LEU A 75 32.33 22.19 30.68
CA LEU A 75 33.25 21.72 29.65
C LEU A 75 33.93 20.40 30.05
N VAL A 76 34.38 20.27 31.31
CA VAL A 76 35.01 19.04 31.81
C VAL A 76 34.02 17.87 31.82
N ILE A 77 32.76 18.08 32.20
CA ILE A 77 31.72 17.05 32.17
C ILE A 77 31.39 16.63 30.72
N SER A 78 31.37 17.59 29.78
CA SER A 78 31.18 17.32 28.35
C SER A 78 32.35 16.51 27.76
N PHE A 79 33.59 16.82 28.13
CA PHE A 79 34.76 16.04 27.69
C PHE A 79 34.80 14.62 28.28
N ILE A 80 34.37 14.43 29.54
CA ILE A 80 34.30 13.11 30.17
C ILE A 80 33.19 12.26 29.55
N SER A 81 32.04 12.85 29.21
CA SER A 81 30.90 12.15 28.58
C SER A 81 31.19 11.77 27.12
N VAL A 82 31.86 12.63 26.35
CA VAL A 82 32.30 12.29 24.98
C VAL A 82 33.43 11.25 25.00
N GLY A 83 34.37 11.35 25.96
CA GLY A 83 35.44 10.38 26.12
C GLY A 83 34.95 8.98 26.54
N THR A 84 33.97 8.92 27.44
CA THR A 84 33.32 7.65 27.84
C THR A 84 32.48 7.07 26.72
N TYR A 85 31.76 7.89 25.95
CA TYR A 85 31.05 7.45 24.75
C TYR A 85 32.01 6.83 23.71
N TRP A 86 33.14 7.48 23.42
CA TRP A 86 34.13 6.94 22.48
C TRP A 86 34.83 5.69 22.99
N ALA A 87 35.11 5.61 24.30
CA ALA A 87 35.69 4.42 24.90
C ALA A 87 34.73 3.22 24.85
N ILE A 88 33.46 3.42 25.21
CA ILE A 88 32.42 2.37 25.13
C ILE A 88 32.21 1.94 23.67
N HIS A 89 32.11 2.90 22.74
CA HIS A 89 31.94 2.61 21.31
C HIS A 89 33.15 1.88 20.70
N THR A 90 34.36 2.17 21.18
CA THR A 90 35.59 1.46 20.77
C THR A 90 35.67 0.06 21.37
N ILE A 91 35.24 -0.12 22.62
CA ILE A 91 35.16 -1.43 23.28
C ILE A 91 34.11 -2.31 22.58
N ILE A 92 32.94 -1.77 22.25
CA ILE A 92 31.91 -2.47 21.45
C ILE A 92 32.47 -2.85 20.08
N ARG A 93 33.13 -1.93 19.36
CA ARG A 93 33.73 -2.23 18.04
C ARG A 93 34.85 -3.27 18.08
N THR A 94 35.56 -3.40 19.19
CA THR A 94 36.69 -4.34 19.33
C THR A 94 36.28 -5.69 19.91
N LEU A 95 35.24 -5.75 20.74
CA LEU A 95 34.74 -7.00 21.34
C LEU A 95 33.67 -7.72 20.48
N VAL A 96 32.86 -6.98 19.71
CA VAL A 96 31.84 -7.58 18.83
C VAL A 96 32.45 -8.56 17.80
N PRO A 97 33.60 -8.29 17.15
CA PRO A 97 34.21 -9.23 16.21
C PRO A 97 34.76 -10.52 16.86
N LEU A 98 35.05 -10.49 18.17
CA LEU A 98 35.63 -11.64 18.88
C LEU A 98 34.56 -12.63 19.36
N ALA A 99 33.36 -12.15 19.68
CA ALA A 99 32.22 -13.00 20.04
C ALA A 99 31.52 -13.65 18.82
N SER A 100 31.65 -13.05 17.63
CA SER A 100 31.05 -13.55 16.38
C SER A 100 31.79 -14.73 15.72
N SER A 101 32.82 -15.29 16.37
CA SER A 101 33.65 -16.36 15.77
C SER A 101 33.14 -17.79 15.98
N GLN A 102 31.97 -17.99 16.60
CA GLN A 102 31.40 -19.34 16.85
C GLN A 102 29.98 -19.60 16.29
N ILE A 103 29.40 -18.69 15.51
CA ILE A 103 28.13 -18.95 14.81
C ILE A 103 28.43 -19.12 13.32
N ASN A 104 28.92 -20.28 12.90
CA ASN A 104 29.08 -20.55 11.47
C ASN A 104 28.94 -22.03 11.14
N THR A 105 27.71 -22.52 11.11
CA THR A 105 27.34 -23.70 10.31
C THR A 105 25.95 -23.60 9.65
N ASP A 106 24.99 -22.82 10.17
CA ASP A 106 23.64 -22.73 9.59
C ASP A 106 23.41 -21.62 8.54
N ASN A 107 24.30 -20.62 8.44
CA ASN A 107 24.07 -19.49 7.52
C ASN A 107 24.17 -19.87 6.02
N THR A 108 24.85 -20.97 5.70
CA THR A 108 25.08 -21.40 4.30
C THR A 108 23.82 -21.96 3.64
N SER A 109 22.92 -22.58 4.41
CA SER A 109 21.69 -23.21 3.91
C SER A 109 20.58 -22.18 3.67
N GLY A 110 20.42 -21.21 4.58
CA GLY A 110 19.48 -20.09 4.47
C GLY A 110 19.78 -19.19 3.28
N ASP A 111 21.06 -18.89 3.04
CA ASP A 111 21.53 -18.13 1.89
C ASP A 111 21.32 -18.89 0.57
N ALA A 112 21.50 -20.22 0.58
CA ALA A 112 21.25 -21.05 -0.60
C ALA A 112 19.76 -21.09 -0.96
N LEU A 113 18.87 -21.20 0.05
CA LEU A 113 17.43 -21.14 -0.16
C LEU A 113 17.00 -19.76 -0.68
N GLN A 114 17.49 -18.66 -0.11
CA GLN A 114 17.15 -17.31 -0.59
C GLN A 114 17.57 -17.13 -2.06
N ARG A 115 18.78 -17.52 -2.45
CA ARG A 115 19.23 -17.46 -3.85
C ARG A 115 18.34 -18.26 -4.79
N ALA A 116 17.89 -19.45 -4.37
CA ALA A 116 16.96 -20.26 -5.16
C ALA A 116 15.60 -19.57 -5.31
N LEU A 117 15.07 -19.00 -4.22
CA LEU A 117 13.82 -18.25 -4.22
C LEU A 117 13.89 -17.01 -5.11
N ASP A 118 15.00 -16.27 -5.09
CA ASP A 118 15.20 -15.09 -5.95
C ASP A 118 15.19 -15.46 -7.44
N LEU A 119 15.80 -16.60 -7.81
CA LEU A 119 15.75 -17.12 -9.18
C LEU A 119 14.33 -17.54 -9.59
N GLU A 120 13.59 -18.17 -8.68
CA GLU A 120 12.19 -18.54 -8.91
C GLU A 120 11.30 -17.29 -9.05
N ALA A 121 11.44 -16.31 -8.15
CA ALA A 121 10.72 -15.04 -8.20
C ALA A 121 11.04 -14.26 -9.48
N GLY A 122 12.30 -14.25 -9.95
CA GLY A 122 12.67 -13.68 -11.23
C GLY A 122 11.93 -14.32 -12.42
N ARG A 123 11.71 -15.65 -12.37
CA ARG A 123 10.89 -16.35 -13.38
C ARG A 123 9.41 -16.01 -13.25
N MET A 124 8.87 -15.98 -12.03
CA MET A 124 7.46 -15.62 -11.80
C MET A 124 7.16 -14.19 -12.25
N LYS A 125 8.06 -13.25 -11.98
CA LYS A 125 7.96 -11.87 -12.48
C LYS A 125 7.92 -11.81 -14.00
N LYS A 126 8.75 -12.61 -14.70
CA LYS A 126 8.70 -12.69 -16.17
C LYS A 126 7.36 -13.24 -16.67
N LEU A 127 6.83 -14.28 -16.04
CA LEU A 127 5.53 -14.86 -16.38
C LEU A 127 4.37 -13.89 -16.11
N LEU A 128 4.43 -13.14 -15.01
CA LEU A 128 3.52 -12.03 -14.72
C LEU A 128 3.57 -10.99 -15.85
N MET A 129 4.76 -10.56 -16.26
CA MET A 129 4.91 -9.57 -17.34
C MET A 129 4.46 -10.10 -18.71
N ASP A 130 4.54 -11.41 -18.96
CA ASP A 130 3.99 -12.03 -20.17
C ASP A 130 2.45 -11.91 -20.25
N ASN A 131 1.77 -11.67 -19.12
CA ASN A 131 0.33 -11.40 -19.07
C ASN A 131 -0.04 -9.91 -19.24
N ILE A 132 0.91 -9.04 -19.53
CA ILE A 132 0.66 -7.62 -19.78
C ILE A 132 0.69 -7.35 -21.29
N GLY A 133 -0.27 -6.57 -21.78
CA GLY A 133 -0.35 -6.17 -23.17
C GLY A 133 0.90 -5.40 -23.65
N PRO A 134 1.19 -5.42 -24.96
CA PRO A 134 0.33 -5.94 -26.02
C PRO A 134 0.59 -7.40 -26.40
N ARG A 135 1.67 -8.01 -25.90
CA ARG A 135 2.16 -9.32 -26.38
C ARG A 135 1.15 -10.45 -26.22
N ILE A 136 0.34 -10.41 -25.16
CA ILE A 136 -0.70 -11.39 -24.89
C ILE A 136 -1.95 -11.23 -25.78
N GLY A 137 -2.04 -10.15 -26.58
CA GLY A 137 -3.23 -9.81 -27.36
C GLY A 137 -4.23 -8.96 -26.58
N ALA A 138 -3.72 -8.14 -25.65
CA ALA A 138 -4.46 -7.12 -24.91
C ALA A 138 -4.02 -5.72 -25.37
N MET A 139 -4.76 -4.68 -25.00
CA MET A 139 -4.30 -3.29 -25.16
C MET A 139 -2.99 -3.06 -24.38
N ASP A 140 -2.12 -2.18 -24.90
CA ASP A 140 -0.84 -1.86 -24.28
C ASP A 140 -1.01 -1.40 -22.81
N GLY A 141 -0.23 -1.99 -21.91
CA GLY A 141 -0.30 -1.73 -20.46
C GLY A 141 -1.48 -2.37 -19.72
N VAL A 142 -2.42 -3.04 -20.40
CA VAL A 142 -3.50 -3.78 -19.75
C VAL A 142 -2.99 -5.11 -19.21
N VAL A 143 -3.35 -5.42 -17.97
CA VAL A 143 -3.01 -6.70 -17.32
C VAL A 143 -4.15 -7.68 -17.52
N VAL A 144 -3.87 -8.84 -18.12
CA VAL A 144 -4.84 -9.93 -18.23
C VAL A 144 -4.76 -10.77 -16.95
N ALA A 145 -5.91 -11.08 -16.32
CA ALA A 145 -5.91 -11.92 -15.11
C ALA A 145 -5.33 -13.31 -15.39
N SER A 146 -5.76 -13.95 -16.49
CA SER A 146 -5.21 -15.21 -16.99
C SER A 146 -5.39 -15.35 -18.51
N PRO A 147 -4.47 -16.04 -19.22
CA PRO A 147 -4.66 -16.44 -20.62
C PRO A 147 -5.74 -17.52 -20.85
N SER A 148 -6.51 -17.91 -19.83
CA SER A 148 -7.62 -18.87 -19.95
C SER A 148 -8.85 -18.19 -20.54
N LYS A 149 -9.41 -18.75 -21.60
CA LYS A 149 -10.54 -18.21 -22.38
C LYS A 149 -11.79 -19.10 -22.30
N GLY A 150 -11.85 -20.00 -21.31
CA GLY A 150 -12.88 -21.05 -21.28
C GLY A 150 -12.72 -22.09 -22.40
N GLU A 151 -11.52 -22.22 -22.99
CA GLU A 151 -11.31 -23.04 -24.19
C GLU A 151 -11.43 -24.56 -23.94
N LYS A 152 -11.52 -24.97 -22.67
CA LYS A 152 -11.71 -26.35 -22.24
C LYS A 152 -12.65 -26.39 -21.04
N PRO A 153 -13.42 -27.48 -20.80
CA PRO A 153 -14.38 -27.55 -19.70
C PRO A 153 -13.80 -27.39 -18.30
N TYR A 154 -12.49 -27.59 -18.14
CA TYR A 154 -11.77 -27.47 -16.87
C TYR A 154 -10.98 -26.15 -16.74
N LEU A 155 -11.14 -25.22 -17.69
CA LEU A 155 -10.54 -23.88 -17.64
C LEU A 155 -11.66 -22.83 -17.62
N PRO A 156 -11.62 -21.84 -16.72
CA PRO A 156 -12.56 -20.73 -16.75
C PRO A 156 -12.19 -19.72 -17.85
N ASP A 157 -13.12 -18.80 -18.16
CA ASP A 157 -12.83 -17.63 -18.98
C ASP A 157 -12.43 -16.43 -18.11
N TYR A 158 -11.12 -16.23 -17.98
CA TYR A 158 -10.47 -15.18 -17.19
C TYR A 158 -9.68 -14.21 -18.07
N TYR A 159 -9.95 -14.22 -19.39
CA TYR A 159 -9.28 -13.36 -20.34
C TYR A 159 -9.90 -11.95 -20.36
N TYR A 160 -9.83 -11.29 -19.21
CA TYR A 160 -10.29 -9.94 -18.95
C TYR A 160 -9.24 -9.21 -18.10
N THR A 161 -9.40 -7.89 -17.98
CA THR A 161 -8.63 -7.07 -17.05
C THR A 161 -9.50 -6.70 -15.87
N TRP A 162 -9.06 -7.05 -14.66
CA TRP A 162 -9.67 -6.58 -13.42
C TRP A 162 -8.88 -5.40 -12.87
N THR A 163 -9.59 -4.42 -12.30
CA THR A 163 -8.94 -3.25 -11.68
C THR A 163 -8.05 -3.69 -10.51
N ARG A 164 -8.55 -4.61 -9.65
CA ARG A 164 -7.80 -5.20 -8.52
C ARG A 164 -6.53 -5.90 -8.98
N ASP A 165 -6.66 -6.89 -9.86
CA ASP A 165 -5.55 -7.73 -10.32
C ASP A 165 -4.46 -6.90 -11.01
N SER A 166 -4.86 -5.92 -11.83
CA SER A 166 -3.93 -5.01 -12.51
C SER A 166 -3.14 -4.18 -11.51
N ALA A 167 -3.82 -3.58 -10.53
CA ALA A 167 -3.19 -2.76 -9.51
C ALA A 167 -2.20 -3.57 -8.66
N LEU A 168 -2.57 -4.78 -8.25
CA LEU A 168 -1.70 -5.67 -7.46
C LEU A 168 -0.51 -6.20 -8.27
N ALA A 169 -0.70 -6.51 -9.54
CA ALA A 169 0.39 -6.89 -10.44
C ALA A 169 1.41 -5.74 -10.57
N HIS A 170 0.93 -4.52 -10.80
CA HIS A 170 1.80 -3.34 -10.88
C HIS A 170 2.50 -3.04 -9.54
N ALA A 171 1.79 -3.11 -8.41
CA ALA A 171 2.39 -2.93 -7.09
C ALA A 171 3.53 -3.94 -6.83
N SER A 172 3.39 -5.19 -7.27
CA SER A 172 4.42 -6.22 -7.09
C SER A 172 5.72 -5.99 -7.87
N ILE A 173 5.67 -5.23 -8.97
CA ILE A 173 6.85 -4.94 -9.80
C ILE A 173 7.54 -3.61 -9.45
N LEU A 174 6.87 -2.71 -8.72
CA LEU A 174 7.44 -1.42 -8.31
C LEU A 174 8.82 -1.55 -7.66
N PRO A 175 9.07 -2.49 -6.71
CA PRO A 175 10.37 -2.61 -6.05
C PRO A 175 11.52 -3.03 -6.96
N SER A 176 11.24 -3.34 -8.23
CA SER A 176 12.27 -3.64 -9.22
C SER A 176 12.91 -2.40 -9.83
N PHE A 177 12.30 -1.23 -9.65
CA PHE A 177 12.79 0.02 -10.24
C PHE A 177 12.57 1.26 -9.37
N LEU A 178 11.68 1.18 -8.39
CA LEU A 178 11.57 2.14 -7.29
C LEU A 178 12.30 1.59 -6.08
N SER A 179 13.00 2.47 -5.37
CA SER A 179 13.64 2.14 -4.11
C SER A 179 12.64 1.92 -2.97
N GLN A 180 13.13 1.38 -1.85
CA GLN A 180 12.29 1.03 -0.71
C GLN A 180 11.62 2.26 -0.08
N SER A 181 12.22 3.45 -0.19
CA SER A 181 11.62 4.73 0.27
C SER A 181 10.25 5.00 -0.37
N TYR A 182 10.04 4.60 -1.62
CA TYR A 182 8.75 4.73 -2.31
C TYR A 182 7.74 3.64 -1.96
N SER A 183 8.17 2.56 -1.29
CA SER A 183 7.30 1.42 -0.96
C SER A 183 6.31 1.73 0.18
N ARG A 184 6.42 2.88 0.83
CA ARG A 184 5.49 3.40 1.84
C ARG A 184 4.81 4.70 1.35
N PRO A 185 3.83 4.61 0.44
CA PRO A 185 3.26 5.80 -0.20
C PRO A 185 2.52 6.77 0.75
N TYR A 186 2.08 6.29 1.92
CA TYR A 186 1.40 7.10 2.94
C TYR A 186 2.35 7.79 3.94
N GLU A 187 3.63 7.40 3.94
CA GLU A 187 4.70 7.96 4.78
C GLU A 187 5.84 8.47 3.90
N TRP A 188 5.53 9.10 2.77
CA TRP A 188 6.57 9.57 1.86
C TRP A 188 7.49 10.62 2.54
N GLU A 189 8.72 10.28 2.90
CA GLU A 189 9.62 11.21 3.61
C GLU A 189 10.52 12.03 2.68
N GLY A 190 10.69 11.60 1.43
CA GLY A 190 11.71 12.09 0.50
C GLY A 190 12.61 10.95 0.01
N PRO A 191 13.38 11.15 -1.06
CA PRO A 191 14.36 10.16 -1.49
C PRO A 191 15.47 10.07 -0.44
N ASN A 192 15.92 8.85 -0.11
CA ASN A 192 17.06 8.67 0.79
C ASN A 192 18.36 9.08 0.08
N SER A 193 19.21 9.85 0.77
CA SER A 193 20.46 10.42 0.22
C SER A 193 21.48 9.38 -0.29
N TYR A 194 21.31 8.11 0.08
CA TYR A 194 22.16 6.99 -0.32
C TYR A 194 21.67 6.22 -1.57
N GLU A 195 20.51 6.57 -2.13
CA GLU A 195 19.93 5.83 -3.25
C GLU A 195 20.58 6.28 -4.57
N SER A 196 21.70 5.63 -4.93
CA SER A 196 22.34 5.82 -6.23
C SER A 196 21.43 5.31 -7.33
N SER A 197 20.96 6.21 -8.18
CA SER A 197 20.11 5.89 -9.33
C SER A 197 20.92 5.19 -10.43
N ASN A 198 21.15 3.89 -10.25
CA ASN A 198 21.72 3.08 -11.31
C ASN A 198 20.61 2.81 -12.34
N HIS A 199 20.51 3.72 -13.32
CA HIS A 199 19.54 3.71 -14.42
C HIS A 199 19.85 2.56 -15.39
N SER A 200 19.59 1.33 -14.96
CA SER A 200 19.73 0.12 -15.77
C SER A 200 18.66 0.07 -16.87
N GLN A 201 18.86 -0.80 -17.86
CA GLN A 201 17.86 -1.12 -18.87
C GLN A 201 16.54 -1.62 -18.27
N GLU A 202 16.57 -2.21 -17.07
CA GLU A 202 15.39 -2.66 -16.34
C GLU A 202 14.51 -1.47 -15.88
N PHE A 203 15.12 -0.35 -15.49
CA PHE A 203 14.37 0.86 -15.14
C PHE A 203 13.53 1.36 -16.32
N LYS A 204 14.11 1.47 -17.53
CA LYS A 204 13.40 1.93 -18.73
C LYS A 204 12.24 1.00 -19.10
N LEU A 205 12.43 -0.30 -18.97
CA LEU A 205 11.37 -1.28 -19.24
C LEU A 205 10.18 -1.07 -18.29
N HIS A 206 10.45 -0.96 -16.99
CA HIS A 206 9.41 -0.80 -15.99
C HIS A 206 8.74 0.58 -16.03
N ASP A 207 9.47 1.66 -16.32
CA ASP A 207 8.93 3.01 -16.54
C ASP A 207 7.96 3.04 -17.73
N ASN A 208 8.34 2.42 -18.87
CA ASN A 208 7.45 2.32 -20.02
C ASN A 208 6.18 1.51 -19.70
N LEU A 209 6.33 0.41 -18.96
CA LEU A 209 5.22 -0.46 -18.58
C LEU A 209 4.20 0.27 -17.68
N ILE A 210 4.66 1.01 -16.66
CA ILE A 210 3.76 1.76 -15.80
C ILE A 210 3.10 2.94 -16.52
N ARG A 211 3.81 3.60 -17.45
CA ARG A 211 3.22 4.66 -18.31
C ARG A 211 2.17 4.10 -19.27
N ALA A 212 2.41 2.91 -19.85
CA ALA A 212 1.42 2.21 -20.66
C ALA A 212 0.18 1.84 -19.84
N TYR A 213 0.37 1.34 -18.61
CA TYR A 213 -0.72 1.09 -17.68
C TYR A 213 -1.50 2.37 -17.39
N ILE A 214 -0.85 3.46 -16.97
CA ILE A 214 -1.52 4.76 -16.75
C ILE A 214 -2.34 5.18 -17.98
N LYS A 215 -1.77 5.07 -19.18
CA LYS A 215 -2.48 5.37 -20.43
C LYS A 215 -3.74 4.51 -20.61
N SER A 216 -3.64 3.19 -20.37
CA SER A 216 -4.81 2.29 -20.44
C SER A 216 -5.88 2.66 -19.41
N GLN A 217 -5.48 3.02 -18.18
CA GLN A 217 -6.40 3.37 -17.11
C GLN A 217 -7.13 4.69 -17.39
N LYS A 218 -6.47 5.66 -18.04
CA LYS A 218 -7.14 6.88 -18.53
C LYS A 218 -8.29 6.56 -19.48
N GLN A 219 -8.14 5.56 -20.35
CA GLN A 219 -9.21 5.14 -21.26
C GLN A 219 -10.33 4.41 -20.49
N ILE A 220 -9.97 3.46 -19.64
CA ILE A 220 -10.92 2.64 -18.88
C ILE A 220 -11.76 3.50 -17.93
N GLN A 221 -11.16 4.42 -17.17
CA GLN A 221 -11.90 5.31 -16.26
C GLN A 221 -12.91 6.21 -16.98
N ASN A 222 -12.67 6.53 -18.26
CA ASN A 222 -13.56 7.36 -19.07
C ASN A 222 -14.61 6.55 -19.84
N THR A 223 -14.66 5.24 -19.66
CA THR A 223 -15.56 4.35 -20.40
C THR A 223 -16.79 4.05 -19.55
N PRO A 224 -17.99 4.53 -19.95
CA PRO A 224 -19.23 4.17 -19.27
C PRO A 224 -19.44 2.65 -19.28
N ASN A 225 -19.95 2.13 -18.18
CA ASN A 225 -20.10 0.71 -17.93
C ASN A 225 -21.32 0.46 -17.03
N PRO A 226 -21.68 -0.81 -16.74
CA PRO A 226 -22.88 -1.10 -15.94
C PRO A 226 -22.87 -0.58 -14.51
N SER A 227 -21.71 -0.24 -13.94
CA SER A 227 -21.61 0.42 -12.62
C SER A 227 -21.77 1.94 -12.68
N GLY A 228 -21.78 2.54 -13.87
CA GLY A 228 -21.89 3.98 -14.10
C GLY A 228 -20.84 4.52 -15.07
N ASP A 229 -20.55 5.81 -14.96
CA ASP A 229 -19.52 6.56 -15.66
C ASP A 229 -18.47 7.13 -14.68
N LEU A 230 -17.63 8.06 -15.15
CA LEU A 230 -16.57 8.67 -14.35
C LEU A 230 -17.09 9.39 -13.08
N TYR A 231 -18.33 9.89 -13.12
CA TYR A 231 -18.93 10.75 -12.10
C TYR A 231 -19.93 10.01 -11.20
N ASP A 232 -20.52 8.90 -11.65
CA ASP A 232 -21.60 8.22 -10.94
C ASP A 232 -21.38 6.73 -10.62
N GLY A 233 -20.11 6.28 -10.59
CA GLY A 233 -19.72 5.01 -9.96
C GLY A 233 -19.02 4.01 -10.87
N GLY A 234 -18.85 4.33 -12.16
CA GLY A 234 -18.20 3.48 -13.16
C GLY A 234 -16.75 3.11 -12.85
N LEU A 235 -16.08 3.86 -11.96
CA LEU A 235 -14.74 3.52 -11.46
C LEU A 235 -14.70 2.24 -10.62
N ASN A 236 -15.83 1.83 -10.03
CA ASN A 236 -15.95 0.60 -9.25
C ASN A 236 -16.35 -0.62 -10.09
N GLU A 237 -16.37 -0.52 -11.42
CA GLU A 237 -16.57 -1.69 -12.27
C GLU A 237 -15.41 -2.67 -12.09
N PRO A 238 -15.69 -3.93 -11.74
CA PRO A 238 -14.64 -4.88 -11.40
C PRO A 238 -13.68 -5.16 -12.55
N LYS A 239 -14.25 -5.34 -13.76
CA LYS A 239 -13.52 -5.84 -14.92
C LYS A 239 -13.99 -5.26 -16.24
N PHE A 240 -13.08 -5.29 -17.21
CA PHE A 240 -13.27 -4.85 -18.59
C PHE A 240 -12.73 -5.92 -19.54
N HIS A 241 -13.14 -5.88 -20.81
CA HIS A 241 -12.47 -6.66 -21.84
C HIS A 241 -11.01 -6.19 -21.99
N VAL A 242 -10.14 -7.05 -22.50
CA VAL A 242 -8.69 -6.77 -22.59
C VAL A 242 -8.33 -5.64 -23.57
N ASP A 243 -9.27 -5.19 -24.39
CA ASP A 243 -9.17 -4.02 -25.25
C ASP A 243 -9.62 -2.71 -24.56
N GLY A 244 -10.06 -2.79 -23.30
CA GLY A 244 -10.56 -1.68 -22.50
C GLY A 244 -12.06 -1.41 -22.66
N SER A 245 -12.79 -2.18 -23.48
CA SER A 245 -14.24 -2.03 -23.63
C SER A 245 -15.00 -2.57 -22.40
N PRO A 246 -16.20 -2.02 -22.09
CA PRO A 246 -16.91 -2.39 -20.87
C PRO A 246 -17.46 -3.81 -20.93
N PHE A 247 -17.33 -4.56 -19.85
CA PHE A 247 -17.98 -5.86 -19.71
C PHE A 247 -19.46 -5.67 -19.34
N THR A 248 -20.37 -5.94 -20.27
CA THR A 248 -21.81 -5.66 -20.11
C THR A 248 -22.62 -6.81 -19.54
N GLY A 249 -22.01 -7.98 -19.33
CA GLY A 249 -22.67 -9.15 -18.73
C GLY A 249 -22.98 -8.99 -17.24
N SER A 250 -23.82 -9.88 -16.69
CA SER A 250 -24.07 -9.97 -15.25
C SER A 250 -22.78 -10.30 -14.49
N TRP A 251 -22.58 -9.62 -13.36
CA TRP A 251 -21.38 -9.78 -12.53
C TRP A 251 -21.63 -9.24 -11.11
N GLY A 252 -20.82 -9.68 -10.14
CA GLY A 252 -20.80 -9.13 -8.79
C GLY A 252 -20.18 -7.73 -8.77
N ARG A 253 -20.98 -6.71 -9.11
CA ARG A 253 -20.60 -5.29 -9.18
C ARG A 253 -21.48 -4.42 -8.28
N PRO A 254 -21.00 -3.27 -7.78
CA PRO A 254 -19.63 -2.76 -7.89
C PRO A 254 -18.64 -3.50 -6.96
N GLN A 255 -17.33 -3.37 -7.21
CA GLN A 255 -16.27 -3.75 -6.26
C GLN A 255 -15.43 -2.52 -5.96
N ARG A 256 -15.43 -2.10 -4.68
CA ARG A 256 -14.92 -0.78 -4.27
C ARG A 256 -13.45 -0.77 -3.87
N ASP A 257 -12.79 -1.93 -3.87
CA ASP A 257 -11.35 -2.07 -3.62
C ASP A 257 -10.50 -1.65 -4.83
N GLY A 258 -11.04 -1.77 -6.05
CA GLY A 258 -10.35 -1.48 -7.30
C GLY A 258 -9.72 -0.08 -7.35
N PRO A 259 -10.51 1.01 -7.24
CA PRO A 259 -9.98 2.38 -7.24
C PRO A 259 -8.91 2.61 -6.17
N ALA A 260 -9.14 2.11 -4.95
CA ALA A 260 -8.19 2.24 -3.84
C ALA A 260 -6.84 1.57 -4.14
N LEU A 261 -6.87 0.33 -4.64
CA LEU A 261 -5.68 -0.42 -5.02
C LEU A 261 -4.95 0.25 -6.20
N ARG A 262 -5.69 0.74 -7.21
CA ARG A 262 -5.09 1.45 -8.35
C ARG A 262 -4.37 2.72 -7.89
N ALA A 263 -4.98 3.53 -7.01
CA ALA A 263 -4.34 4.68 -6.41
C ALA A 263 -3.07 4.28 -5.63
N LEU A 264 -3.15 3.26 -4.75
CA LEU A 264 -1.99 2.74 -4.00
C LEU A 264 -0.84 2.27 -4.90
N SER A 265 -1.14 1.70 -6.07
CA SER A 265 -0.13 1.24 -7.03
C SER A 265 0.54 2.38 -7.81
N LEU A 266 -0.12 3.54 -7.94
CA LEU A 266 0.35 4.64 -8.80
C LEU A 266 0.96 5.81 -8.02
N ILE A 267 0.55 6.02 -6.76
CA ILE A 267 1.07 7.10 -5.90
C ILE A 267 2.60 6.98 -5.68
N PRO A 268 3.20 5.79 -5.42
CA PRO A 268 4.66 5.66 -5.34
C PRO A 268 5.39 6.23 -6.56
N TYR A 269 4.86 5.96 -7.75
CA TYR A 269 5.43 6.45 -9.00
C TYR A 269 5.23 7.96 -9.17
N ALA A 270 4.09 8.51 -8.74
CA ALA A 270 3.88 9.95 -8.71
C ALA A 270 4.91 10.65 -7.80
N HIS A 271 5.17 10.12 -6.60
CA HIS A 271 6.22 10.66 -5.73
C HIS A 271 7.58 10.62 -6.44
N PHE A 272 7.96 9.47 -6.98
CA PHE A 272 9.21 9.30 -7.72
C PHE A 272 9.39 10.33 -8.84
N LEU A 273 8.36 10.55 -9.66
CA LEU A 273 8.38 11.56 -10.72
C LEU A 273 8.62 12.97 -10.18
N LEU A 274 7.93 13.34 -9.10
CA LEU A 274 8.06 14.66 -8.50
C LEU A 274 9.45 14.86 -7.85
N ASP A 275 10.09 13.82 -7.30
CA ASP A 275 11.42 13.95 -6.68
C ASP A 275 12.54 14.16 -7.68
N ARG A 276 12.38 13.65 -8.90
CA ARG A 276 13.34 13.93 -9.97
C ARG A 276 13.41 15.41 -10.32
N GLY A 277 12.43 16.21 -9.92
CA GLY A 277 12.48 17.68 -10.02
C GLY A 277 12.33 18.21 -11.45
N HIS A 278 12.18 17.35 -12.47
CA HIS A 278 12.09 17.81 -13.86
C HIS A 278 10.71 18.44 -14.14
N PRO A 279 10.64 19.57 -14.87
CA PRO A 279 9.37 20.19 -15.26
C PRO A 279 8.45 19.25 -16.05
N ALA A 280 9.02 18.41 -16.91
CA ALA A 280 8.26 17.42 -17.69
C ALA A 280 7.58 16.36 -16.81
N ASP A 281 8.20 15.99 -15.69
CA ASP A 281 7.62 15.02 -14.76
C ASP A 281 6.48 15.63 -13.95
N HIS A 282 6.63 16.88 -13.49
CA HIS A 282 5.57 17.63 -12.86
C HIS A 282 4.36 17.77 -13.79
N GLN A 283 4.61 18.15 -15.06
CA GLN A 283 3.57 18.25 -16.07
C GLN A 283 2.93 16.88 -16.36
N TYR A 284 3.71 15.80 -16.37
CA TYR A 284 3.19 14.45 -16.57
C TYR A 284 2.26 14.04 -15.43
N VAL A 285 2.64 14.28 -14.17
CA VAL A 285 1.79 14.04 -13.00
C VAL A 285 0.50 14.85 -13.11
N LYS A 286 0.60 16.16 -13.37
CA LYS A 286 -0.58 17.04 -13.54
C LYS A 286 -1.50 16.53 -14.65
N SER A 287 -0.96 16.12 -15.79
CA SER A 287 -1.76 15.77 -16.98
C SER A 287 -2.31 14.35 -17.01
N ASN A 288 -1.85 13.45 -16.14
CA ASN A 288 -2.17 12.02 -16.24
C ASN A 288 -2.56 11.36 -14.91
N LEU A 289 -2.14 11.92 -13.77
CA LEU A 289 -2.27 11.27 -12.48
C LEU A 289 -3.11 12.10 -11.52
N TYR A 290 -2.70 13.33 -11.23
CA TYR A 290 -3.33 14.16 -10.20
C TYR A 290 -3.29 15.63 -10.58
N ASP A 291 -4.45 16.29 -10.58
CA ASP A 291 -4.57 17.72 -10.87
C ASP A 291 -5.33 18.41 -9.73
N PRO A 292 -4.69 19.31 -8.97
CA PRO A 292 -5.30 19.93 -7.79
C PRO A 292 -6.43 20.91 -8.16
N GLU A 293 -6.52 21.33 -9.41
CA GLU A 293 -7.52 22.29 -9.89
C GLU A 293 -8.85 21.61 -10.27
N GLN A 294 -8.94 20.29 -10.20
CA GLN A 294 -10.10 19.51 -10.65
C GLN A 294 -10.46 18.44 -9.63
N VAL A 295 -11.75 18.36 -9.25
CA VAL A 295 -12.25 17.28 -8.38
C VAL A 295 -12.22 15.96 -9.16
N ARG A 296 -12.98 15.84 -10.25
CA ARG A 296 -12.89 14.72 -11.19
C ARG A 296 -12.82 15.22 -12.62
N SER A 297 -11.91 14.67 -13.41
CA SER A 297 -11.80 15.02 -14.83
C SER A 297 -11.19 13.89 -15.65
N PRO A 298 -11.52 13.80 -16.95
CA PRO A 298 -10.98 12.77 -17.82
C PRO A 298 -9.45 12.72 -17.80
N GLY A 299 -8.92 11.55 -17.45
CA GLY A 299 -7.49 11.27 -17.52
C GLY A 299 -6.64 11.70 -16.32
N ARG A 300 -7.22 11.97 -15.15
CA ARG A 300 -6.51 12.16 -13.87
C ARG A 300 -6.63 10.93 -12.98
N VAL A 301 -5.86 9.88 -13.31
CA VAL A 301 -6.12 8.52 -12.80
C VAL A 301 -6.19 8.46 -11.27
N ILE A 302 -5.19 8.98 -10.58
CA ILE A 302 -5.12 8.96 -9.11
C ILE A 302 -6.21 9.85 -8.50
N LYS A 303 -6.36 11.08 -8.99
CA LYS A 303 -7.34 12.04 -8.44
C LYS A 303 -8.77 11.49 -8.56
N ASN A 304 -9.14 10.94 -9.71
CA ASN A 304 -10.45 10.32 -9.93
C ASN A 304 -10.71 9.15 -8.98
N ASP A 305 -9.72 8.27 -8.78
CA ASP A 305 -9.86 7.13 -7.87
C ASP A 305 -10.00 7.59 -6.42
N LEU A 306 -9.20 8.56 -5.97
CA LEU A 306 -9.27 9.09 -4.60
C LEU A 306 -10.62 9.76 -4.31
N GLU A 307 -11.17 10.53 -5.26
CA GLU A 307 -12.50 11.09 -5.13
C GLU A 307 -13.62 10.04 -5.15
N GLU A 308 -13.42 8.89 -5.81
CA GLU A 308 -14.36 7.75 -5.71
C GLU A 308 -14.31 7.10 -4.34
N VAL A 309 -13.12 6.81 -3.85
CA VAL A 309 -12.94 6.19 -2.54
C VAL A 309 -13.45 7.10 -1.42
N ALA A 310 -13.04 8.37 -1.40
CA ALA A 310 -13.37 9.32 -0.34
C ALA A 310 -14.88 9.56 -0.18
N ASN A 311 -15.64 9.48 -1.28
CA ASN A 311 -17.08 9.72 -1.31
C ASN A 311 -17.92 8.43 -1.35
N GLY A 312 -17.30 7.26 -1.53
CA GLY A 312 -17.99 6.00 -1.81
C GLY A 312 -17.73 4.87 -0.82
N TRP A 313 -16.74 4.97 0.07
CA TRP A 313 -16.33 3.88 0.96
C TRP A 313 -17.45 3.38 1.90
N GLY A 314 -18.40 4.24 2.26
CA GLY A 314 -19.53 3.91 3.13
C GLY A 314 -20.67 3.15 2.46
N LYS A 315 -20.59 2.89 1.14
CA LYS A 315 -21.61 2.15 0.39
C LYS A 315 -21.24 0.67 0.30
N SER A 316 -22.25 -0.22 0.29
CA SER A 316 -22.01 -1.64 0.05
C SER A 316 -21.49 -1.91 -1.36
N GLY A 317 -20.82 -3.05 -1.52
CA GLY A 317 -20.30 -3.56 -2.78
C GLY A 317 -19.93 -5.03 -2.63
N PHE A 318 -19.53 -5.67 -3.71
CA PHE A 318 -19.04 -7.05 -3.66
C PHE A 318 -17.63 -7.13 -3.08
N ASP A 319 -17.35 -8.25 -2.41
CA ASP A 319 -16.03 -8.58 -1.88
C ASP A 319 -15.00 -8.84 -2.98
N LEU A 320 -13.72 -8.97 -2.58
CA LEU A 320 -12.62 -9.28 -3.48
C LEU A 320 -12.77 -10.62 -4.22
N TRP A 321 -13.63 -11.50 -3.72
CA TRP A 321 -13.98 -12.78 -4.34
C TRP A 321 -15.17 -12.71 -5.26
N GLU A 322 -15.79 -11.53 -5.41
CA GLU A 322 -16.86 -11.23 -6.36
C GLU A 322 -18.19 -11.93 -6.06
N GLU A 323 -18.41 -12.33 -4.80
CA GLU A 323 -19.46 -13.28 -4.41
C GLU A 323 -20.49 -12.70 -3.45
N VAL A 324 -20.06 -11.85 -2.52
CA VAL A 324 -20.90 -11.37 -1.42
C VAL A 324 -20.98 -9.87 -1.50
N ASN A 325 -22.20 -9.33 -1.63
CA ASN A 325 -22.44 -7.91 -1.46
C ASN A 325 -22.53 -7.57 0.04
N GLY A 326 -21.66 -6.68 0.52
CA GLY A 326 -21.71 -6.13 1.86
C GLY A 326 -20.61 -5.12 2.14
N PHE A 327 -20.07 -5.18 3.35
CA PHE A 327 -18.98 -4.32 3.80
C PHE A 327 -17.80 -5.16 4.22
N HIS A 328 -16.65 -4.99 3.56
CA HIS A 328 -15.55 -5.95 3.64
C HIS A 328 -14.31 -5.30 4.26
N PHE A 329 -13.68 -6.01 5.19
CA PHE A 329 -12.50 -5.52 5.89
C PHE A 329 -11.38 -5.14 4.89
N PHE A 330 -11.11 -6.03 3.93
CA PHE A 330 -10.11 -5.80 2.88
C PHE A 330 -10.40 -4.53 2.07
N THR A 331 -11.64 -4.33 1.62
CA THR A 331 -12.03 -3.14 0.85
C THR A 331 -11.83 -1.85 1.65
N LEU A 332 -12.20 -1.86 2.93
CA LEU A 332 -12.08 -0.67 3.79
C LEU A 332 -10.62 -0.36 4.12
N ILE A 333 -9.81 -1.35 4.50
CA ILE A 333 -8.42 -1.09 4.89
C ILE A 333 -7.58 -0.60 3.70
N VAL A 334 -7.78 -1.13 2.49
CA VAL A 334 -7.10 -0.59 1.29
C VAL A 334 -7.63 0.80 0.92
N SER A 335 -8.92 1.07 1.12
CA SER A 335 -9.52 2.40 0.92
C SER A 335 -8.87 3.43 1.85
N MET A 336 -8.79 3.14 3.14
CA MET A 336 -8.11 3.99 4.12
C MET A 336 -6.64 4.23 3.74
N ARG A 337 -5.87 3.18 3.41
CA ARG A 337 -4.47 3.34 3.00
C ARG A 337 -4.33 4.17 1.73
N SER A 338 -5.24 4.02 0.77
CA SER A 338 -5.23 4.83 -0.45
C SER A 338 -5.47 6.30 -0.16
N LEU A 339 -6.35 6.63 0.79
CA LEU A 339 -6.65 8.01 1.20
C LEU A 339 -5.50 8.64 1.99
N GLN A 340 -4.82 7.89 2.85
CA GLN A 340 -3.59 8.36 3.51
C GLN A 340 -2.49 8.67 2.49
N ALA A 341 -2.27 7.76 1.53
CA ALA A 341 -1.34 7.98 0.43
C ALA A 341 -1.75 9.19 -0.42
N GLY A 342 -3.05 9.33 -0.68
CA GLY A 342 -3.63 10.47 -1.39
C GLY A 342 -3.42 11.79 -0.66
N ALA A 343 -3.57 11.82 0.66
CA ALA A 343 -3.34 13.01 1.48
C ALA A 343 -1.86 13.44 1.46
N SER A 344 -0.93 12.48 1.49
CA SER A 344 0.51 12.75 1.32
C SER A 344 0.81 13.38 -0.04
N LEU A 345 0.25 12.83 -1.12
CA LEU A 345 0.42 13.38 -2.47
C LEU A 345 -0.25 14.76 -2.61
N ALA A 346 -1.45 14.94 -2.06
CA ALA A 346 -2.20 16.20 -2.09
C ALA A 346 -1.42 17.32 -1.38
N PHE A 347 -0.87 17.06 -0.18
CA PHE A 347 0.02 17.98 0.51
C PHE A 347 1.20 18.41 -0.36
N ARG A 348 1.85 17.44 -1.03
CA ARG A 348 3.01 17.70 -1.89
C ARG A 348 2.66 18.57 -3.11
N LEU A 349 1.42 18.48 -3.59
CA LEU A 349 0.91 19.26 -4.72
C LEU A 349 0.18 20.54 -4.29
N ASN A 350 0.28 20.93 -3.01
CA ASN A 350 -0.40 22.09 -2.41
C ASN A 350 -1.94 22.07 -2.54
N ASP A 351 -2.54 20.88 -2.56
CA ASP A 351 -3.99 20.67 -2.53
C ASP A 351 -4.45 20.40 -1.09
N THR A 352 -4.40 21.44 -0.26
CA THR A 352 -4.67 21.31 1.19
C THR A 352 -6.11 20.92 1.48
N GLY A 353 -7.07 21.34 0.64
CA GLY A 353 -8.47 20.95 0.78
C GLY A 353 -8.69 19.45 0.59
N ALA A 354 -8.09 18.86 -0.45
CA ALA A 354 -8.16 17.42 -0.66
C ALA A 354 -7.37 16.66 0.42
N GLN A 355 -6.21 17.17 0.85
CA GLN A 355 -5.45 16.59 1.95
C GLN A 355 -6.30 16.43 3.21
N ASP A 356 -6.95 17.51 3.66
CA ASP A 356 -7.78 17.50 4.87
C ASP A 356 -8.99 16.56 4.70
N PHE A 357 -9.63 16.58 3.53
CA PHE A 357 -10.76 15.71 3.24
C PHE A 357 -10.36 14.22 3.25
N TYR A 358 -9.28 13.85 2.57
CA TYR A 358 -8.80 12.47 2.52
C TYR A 358 -8.38 11.97 3.91
N ASN A 359 -7.68 12.80 4.71
CA ASN A 359 -7.34 12.46 6.09
C ASN A 359 -8.59 12.19 6.95
N LEU A 360 -9.60 13.07 6.84
CA LEU A 360 -10.87 12.89 7.56
C LEU A 360 -11.58 11.58 7.16
N GLN A 361 -11.63 11.26 5.87
CA GLN A 361 -12.25 10.01 5.42
C GLN A 361 -11.44 8.78 5.84
N ALA A 362 -10.11 8.83 5.76
CA ALA A 362 -9.24 7.76 6.24
C ALA A 362 -9.45 7.49 7.74
N GLN A 363 -9.56 8.54 8.56
CA GLN A 363 -9.85 8.42 9.99
C GLN A 363 -11.20 7.71 10.23
N LYS A 364 -12.27 8.14 9.55
CA LYS A 364 -13.60 7.51 9.68
C LYS A 364 -13.60 6.03 9.32
N ILE A 365 -12.86 5.66 8.27
CA ILE A 365 -12.70 4.24 7.90
C ILE A 365 -11.93 3.50 9.01
N GLY A 366 -10.84 4.08 9.51
CA GLY A 366 -10.05 3.53 10.60
C GLY A 366 -10.88 3.24 11.86
N ASP A 367 -11.71 4.19 12.27
CA ASP A 367 -12.65 4.03 13.39
C ASP A 367 -13.67 2.90 13.13
N THR A 368 -14.06 2.71 11.87
CA THR A 368 -15.01 1.66 11.45
C THR A 368 -14.39 0.26 11.46
N LEU A 369 -13.08 0.11 11.18
CA LEU A 369 -12.41 -1.20 11.10
C LEU A 369 -12.47 -1.97 12.43
N GLY A 370 -12.48 -1.28 13.57
CA GLY A 370 -12.60 -1.91 14.89
C GLY A 370 -13.91 -2.72 15.07
N ARG A 371 -14.95 -2.43 14.26
CA ARG A 371 -16.23 -3.16 14.31
C ARG A 371 -16.15 -4.58 13.75
N PHE A 372 -15.10 -4.90 13.00
CA PHE A 372 -14.90 -6.24 12.46
C PHE A 372 -14.29 -7.19 13.49
N TRP A 373 -13.77 -6.69 14.61
CA TRP A 373 -13.27 -7.54 15.69
C TRP A 373 -14.43 -8.27 16.38
N ASN A 374 -14.44 -9.61 16.30
CA ASN A 374 -15.32 -10.46 17.07
C ASN A 374 -14.62 -10.85 18.38
N ALA A 375 -14.92 -10.11 19.46
CA ALA A 375 -14.30 -10.32 20.76
C ALA A 375 -14.69 -11.65 21.43
N GLU A 376 -15.86 -12.21 21.11
CA GLU A 376 -16.32 -13.49 21.67
C GLU A 376 -15.49 -14.65 21.14
N GLU A 377 -15.19 -14.62 19.84
CA GLU A 377 -14.45 -15.69 19.17
C GLU A 377 -12.94 -15.40 18.99
N GLY A 378 -12.50 -14.16 19.23
CA GLY A 378 -11.09 -13.78 19.21
C GLY A 378 -10.48 -13.64 17.81
N TYR A 379 -11.25 -13.25 16.79
CA TYR A 379 -10.72 -12.96 15.44
C TYR A 379 -11.50 -11.83 14.72
N HIS A 380 -10.89 -11.24 13.70
CA HIS A 380 -11.59 -10.30 12.82
C HIS A 380 -12.48 -11.03 11.81
N LEU A 381 -13.74 -10.62 11.70
CA LEU A 381 -14.61 -11.01 10.60
C LEU A 381 -14.13 -10.34 9.31
N SER A 382 -14.23 -11.04 8.18
CA SER A 382 -13.91 -10.46 6.86
C SER A 382 -15.02 -9.57 6.30
N SER A 383 -16.28 -9.77 6.70
CA SER A 383 -17.43 -9.01 6.20
C SER A 383 -18.46 -8.69 7.28
N LEU A 384 -19.15 -7.56 7.13
CA LEU A 384 -20.26 -7.13 7.97
C LEU A 384 -21.49 -6.78 7.12
N PRO A 385 -22.70 -6.98 7.67
CA PRO A 385 -23.94 -6.64 6.98
C PRO A 385 -24.27 -5.14 7.00
N TYR A 386 -23.62 -4.34 7.86
CA TYR A 386 -23.81 -2.88 7.97
C TYR A 386 -22.63 -2.22 8.71
N LEU A 387 -22.32 -0.97 8.38
CA LEU A 387 -21.24 -0.18 9.01
C LEU A 387 -21.67 0.60 10.25
N SER A 388 -22.97 0.84 10.43
CA SER A 388 -23.50 1.62 11.54
C SER A 388 -24.58 0.82 12.28
N PRO A 389 -24.45 0.58 13.60
CA PRO A 389 -25.48 -0.15 14.36
C PRO A 389 -26.75 0.69 14.60
N THR A 390 -26.70 2.00 14.33
CA THR A 390 -27.82 2.92 14.49
C THR A 390 -28.52 3.26 13.18
N GLU A 391 -27.87 3.00 12.04
CA GLU A 391 -28.41 3.29 10.70
C GLU A 391 -28.59 1.97 9.95
N TYR A 392 -29.80 1.39 10.06
CA TYR A 392 -30.16 0.11 9.44
C TYR A 392 -30.58 0.25 7.97
N GLU A 393 -30.62 1.46 7.42
CA GLU A 393 -31.11 1.72 6.06
C GLU A 393 -30.27 0.99 4.98
N ASP A 394 -28.99 0.73 5.26
CA ASP A 394 -28.06 0.05 4.34
C ASP A 394 -27.73 -1.41 4.72
N LYS A 395 -28.55 -2.04 5.58
CA LYS A 395 -28.30 -3.44 5.98
C LYS A 395 -28.46 -4.40 4.80
N VAL A 396 -27.40 -5.14 4.49
CA VAL A 396 -27.42 -6.24 3.54
C VAL A 396 -27.61 -7.59 4.22
N THR A 397 -28.08 -8.58 3.46
CA THR A 397 -28.11 -9.99 3.91
C THR A 397 -26.83 -10.67 3.50
N LEU A 398 -26.12 -11.24 4.47
CA LEU A 398 -24.94 -12.05 4.22
C LEU A 398 -25.28 -13.55 4.31
N PRO A 399 -24.56 -14.42 3.57
CA PRO A 399 -24.66 -15.86 3.76
C PRO A 399 -24.16 -16.27 5.16
N ASP A 400 -24.57 -17.44 5.61
CA ASP A 400 -24.03 -18.04 6.84
C ASP A 400 -22.60 -18.54 6.58
N ARG A 401 -21.63 -17.89 7.21
CA ARG A 401 -20.18 -18.17 7.13
C ARG A 401 -19.54 -17.80 8.46
N GLN A 402 -18.41 -18.44 8.76
CA GLN A 402 -17.56 -18.06 9.89
C GLN A 402 -16.73 -16.81 9.62
N TRP A 403 -16.64 -16.36 8.36
CA TRP A 403 -15.89 -15.16 7.95
C TRP A 403 -14.39 -15.18 8.25
N LYS A 404 -13.84 -16.36 8.57
CA LYS A 404 -12.40 -16.65 8.59
C LYS A 404 -11.91 -16.79 7.14
N ASP A 405 -11.42 -15.68 6.59
CA ASP A 405 -11.17 -15.53 5.16
C ASP A 405 -9.73 -15.05 4.88
N CYS A 406 -9.15 -15.56 3.80
CA CYS A 406 -7.88 -15.15 3.20
C CYS A 406 -7.80 -13.65 2.89
N SER A 407 -8.94 -12.96 2.76
CA SER A 407 -9.00 -11.51 2.68
C SER A 407 -8.30 -10.81 3.86
N LEU A 408 -8.23 -11.45 5.03
CA LEU A 408 -7.62 -10.91 6.26
C LEU A 408 -6.07 -10.92 6.20
N PRO A 409 -5.39 -12.03 5.88
CA PRO A 409 -3.95 -11.97 5.57
C PRO A 409 -3.65 -11.08 4.36
N LEU A 410 -4.50 -11.08 3.33
CA LEU A 410 -4.35 -10.14 2.20
C LEU A 410 -4.42 -8.67 2.64
N SER A 411 -5.28 -8.36 3.61
CA SER A 411 -5.37 -7.03 4.22
C SER A 411 -4.06 -6.63 4.88
N LEU A 412 -3.43 -7.53 5.64
CA LEU A 412 -2.15 -7.29 6.30
C LEU A 412 -1.03 -6.98 5.30
N ILE A 413 -0.88 -7.82 4.26
CA ILE A 413 0.26 -7.70 3.33
C ILE A 413 0.13 -6.53 2.35
N HIS A 414 -1.10 -6.05 2.09
CA HIS A 414 -1.35 -4.97 1.14
C HIS A 414 -1.62 -3.62 1.79
N ALA A 415 -2.12 -3.62 3.04
CA ALA A 415 -2.57 -2.40 3.70
C ALA A 415 -2.41 -2.41 5.23
N GLY A 416 -1.81 -3.45 5.82
CA GLY A 416 -1.55 -3.53 7.26
C GLY A 416 -0.55 -2.49 7.74
N ASP A 417 -0.43 -2.34 9.06
CA ASP A 417 0.60 -1.47 9.63
C ASP A 417 1.98 -2.06 9.45
N GLN A 418 2.86 -1.27 8.83
CA GLN A 418 4.26 -1.60 8.52
C GLN A 418 5.21 -0.58 9.13
N ALA A 419 4.69 0.38 9.91
CA ALA A 419 5.48 1.43 10.53
C ALA A 419 6.13 0.91 11.82
N SER A 420 7.40 1.23 12.01
CA SER A 420 7.97 1.36 13.34
C SER A 420 7.42 2.66 13.93
N GLU A 421 6.95 2.62 15.17
CA GLU A 421 6.38 3.75 15.91
C GLU A 421 6.95 5.13 15.48
N HIS A 422 6.07 5.99 14.98
CA HIS A 422 6.25 7.44 14.80
C HIS A 422 7.49 7.92 14.00
N ILE A 423 7.27 8.30 12.74
CA ILE A 423 7.55 9.66 12.24
C ILE A 423 6.57 9.88 11.08
N SER A 424 5.55 10.71 11.28
CA SER A 424 4.82 11.29 10.16
C SER A 424 5.26 12.74 10.04
N LYS A 425 5.96 13.06 8.95
CA LYS A 425 6.16 14.45 8.48
C LYS A 425 4.82 15.17 8.22
N TYR A 426 3.74 14.40 8.07
CA TYR A 426 2.41 14.89 7.73
C TYR A 426 1.54 15.03 9.00
N PRO A 427 0.90 16.20 9.22
CA PRO A 427 -0.03 16.36 10.32
C PRO A 427 -1.27 15.46 10.13
N ASN A 428 -1.83 14.96 11.23
CA ASN A 428 -3.15 14.29 11.29
C ASN A 428 -3.28 12.95 10.54
N VAL A 429 -2.19 12.21 10.31
CA VAL A 429 -2.29 10.85 9.76
C VAL A 429 -2.69 9.88 10.88
N PHE A 430 -3.95 9.45 10.89
CA PHE A 430 -4.41 8.34 11.71
C PHE A 430 -3.68 7.06 11.27
N VAL A 431 -3.12 6.26 12.19
CA VAL A 431 -2.50 4.97 11.84
C VAL A 431 -3.38 3.84 12.39
N PRO A 432 -3.93 2.97 11.53
CA PRO A 432 -4.71 1.83 11.98
C PRO A 432 -3.82 0.81 12.71
N ARG A 433 -4.31 0.26 13.82
CA ARG A 433 -3.66 -0.88 14.48
C ARG A 433 -4.12 -2.18 13.83
N PHE A 434 -3.49 -2.52 12.71
CA PHE A 434 -3.60 -3.83 12.04
C PHE A 434 -2.21 -4.29 11.58
N GLY A 435 -1.28 -4.33 12.53
CA GLY A 435 0.12 -4.73 12.33
C GLY A 435 0.33 -6.22 12.54
N ALA A 436 1.43 -6.77 12.02
CA ALA A 436 1.68 -8.22 12.10
C ALA A 436 2.09 -8.69 13.50
N THR A 437 2.41 -7.78 14.41
CA THR A 437 2.69 -8.05 15.83
C THR A 437 1.50 -7.77 16.76
N ASP A 438 0.39 -7.26 16.23
CA ASP A 438 -0.83 -7.04 17.01
C ASP A 438 -1.45 -8.39 17.43
N PRO A 439 -1.72 -8.61 18.73
CA PRO A 439 -2.34 -9.83 19.22
C PRO A 439 -3.65 -10.23 18.50
N GLN A 440 -4.49 -9.26 18.14
CA GLN A 440 -5.74 -9.53 17.42
C GLN A 440 -5.48 -10.00 16.00
N VAL A 441 -4.45 -9.46 15.34
CA VAL A 441 -4.05 -9.86 13.98
C VAL A 441 -3.44 -11.26 14.00
N ILE A 442 -2.54 -11.55 14.94
CA ILE A 442 -1.95 -12.89 15.09
C ILE A 442 -3.03 -13.95 15.36
N SER A 443 -3.96 -13.64 16.28
CA SER A 443 -5.11 -14.53 16.56
C SER A 443 -5.96 -14.73 15.31
N THR A 444 -6.21 -13.67 14.53
CA THR A 444 -6.96 -13.75 13.27
C THR A 444 -6.27 -14.63 12.23
N LEU A 445 -4.96 -14.47 12.03
CA LEU A 445 -4.18 -15.31 11.12
C LEU A 445 -4.22 -16.77 11.56
N TYR A 446 -4.03 -17.02 12.85
CA TYR A 446 -4.07 -18.36 13.43
C TYR A 446 -5.44 -19.02 13.24
N GLU A 447 -6.53 -18.35 13.62
CA GLU A 447 -7.90 -18.87 13.48
C GLU A 447 -8.26 -19.14 12.01
N TYR A 448 -7.82 -18.28 11.08
CA TYR A 448 -7.95 -18.54 9.64
C TYR A 448 -7.19 -19.80 9.21
N ILE A 449 -5.94 -19.99 9.62
CA ILE A 449 -5.15 -21.20 9.30
C ILE A 449 -5.84 -22.44 9.89
N GLN A 450 -6.25 -22.39 11.16
CA GLN A 450 -6.90 -23.51 11.85
C GLN A 450 -8.23 -23.89 11.18
N SER A 451 -8.93 -22.96 10.53
CA SER A 451 -10.17 -23.27 9.81
C SER A 451 -10.00 -24.29 8.67
N PHE A 452 -8.77 -24.55 8.22
CA PHE A 452 -8.46 -25.55 7.18
C PHE A 452 -8.06 -26.92 7.72
N GLU A 453 -8.03 -27.12 9.05
CA GLU A 453 -7.72 -28.41 9.65
C GLU A 453 -8.70 -29.48 9.14
N GLY A 454 -8.13 -30.60 8.67
CA GLY A 454 -8.87 -31.74 8.11
C GLY A 454 -9.66 -31.45 6.82
N LEU A 455 -9.54 -30.26 6.22
CA LEU A 455 -10.35 -29.89 5.05
C LEU A 455 -9.77 -30.41 3.73
N TYR A 456 -8.46 -30.34 3.55
CA TYR A 456 -7.77 -30.72 2.31
C TYR A 456 -6.82 -31.88 2.54
N LYS A 457 -7.00 -32.96 1.77
CA LYS A 457 -6.21 -34.19 1.87
C LYS A 457 -4.70 -33.97 1.66
N ILE A 458 -4.31 -32.95 0.88
CA ILE A 458 -2.90 -32.59 0.69
C ILE A 458 -2.18 -32.16 1.99
N ASN A 459 -2.96 -31.80 3.02
CA ASN A 459 -2.48 -31.42 4.35
C ASN A 459 -2.39 -32.62 5.32
N ASP A 460 -2.88 -33.81 4.93
CA ASP A 460 -2.89 -34.99 5.80
C ASP A 460 -1.49 -35.35 6.31
N GLY A 461 -1.41 -35.67 7.60
CA GLY A 461 -0.16 -36.08 8.25
C GLY A 461 0.82 -34.95 8.56
N LYS A 462 0.40 -33.69 8.45
CA LYS A 462 1.20 -32.49 8.77
C LYS A 462 0.50 -31.64 9.82
N THR A 463 1.28 -30.94 10.65
CA THR A 463 0.74 -29.80 11.39
C THR A 463 0.72 -28.56 10.49
N TRP A 464 -0.01 -27.52 10.88
CA TRP A 464 -0.02 -26.26 10.13
C TRP A 464 1.37 -25.60 10.06
N THR A 465 2.23 -25.83 11.05
CA THR A 465 3.61 -25.32 11.10
C THR A 465 4.53 -26.01 10.08
N ASP A 466 4.16 -27.18 9.57
CA ASP A 466 4.85 -27.85 8.45
C ASP A 466 4.40 -27.31 7.07
N GLY A 467 3.53 -26.29 7.05
CA GLY A 467 2.99 -25.66 5.84
C GLY A 467 1.78 -26.41 5.28
N TRP A 468 0.60 -25.81 5.46
CA TRP A 468 -0.65 -26.25 4.83
C TRP A 468 -0.92 -25.50 3.53
N ALA A 469 -1.54 -26.18 2.56
CA ALA A 469 -2.21 -25.52 1.45
C ALA A 469 -3.51 -24.89 1.98
N LEU A 470 -3.71 -23.60 1.73
CA LEU A 470 -4.86 -22.82 2.24
C LEU A 470 -5.69 -22.26 1.09
N GLY A 471 -7.01 -22.23 1.25
CA GLY A 471 -7.98 -21.71 0.26
C GLY A 471 -8.47 -20.30 0.59
N ARG A 472 -9.59 -19.86 0.01
CA ARG A 472 -10.16 -18.53 0.28
C ARG A 472 -10.80 -18.48 1.68
N TYR A 473 -11.74 -19.37 1.94
CA TYR A 473 -12.44 -19.54 3.21
C TYR A 473 -12.99 -20.97 3.28
N ARG A 474 -13.32 -21.48 4.48
CA ARG A 474 -13.67 -22.89 4.69
C ARG A 474 -14.92 -23.34 3.94
N GLU A 475 -15.92 -22.46 3.87
CA GLU A 475 -17.24 -22.71 3.25
C GLU A 475 -17.22 -22.58 1.73
N ASP A 476 -16.06 -22.35 1.14
CA ASP A 476 -15.91 -22.16 -0.31
C ASP A 476 -16.35 -23.41 -1.08
N VAL A 477 -17.01 -23.18 -2.21
CA VAL A 477 -17.47 -24.22 -3.15
C VAL A 477 -16.94 -23.99 -4.56
N TYR A 478 -16.20 -22.92 -4.83
CA TYR A 478 -15.66 -22.65 -6.16
C TYR A 478 -14.48 -23.56 -6.51
N ASP A 479 -14.64 -24.40 -7.52
CA ASP A 479 -13.68 -25.43 -7.91
C ASP A 479 -12.66 -24.97 -8.97
N GLY A 480 -12.70 -23.68 -9.33
CA GLY A 480 -11.85 -23.07 -10.36
C GLY A 480 -12.54 -22.91 -11.72
N VAL A 481 -13.75 -23.45 -11.89
CA VAL A 481 -14.58 -23.24 -13.10
C VAL A 481 -16.05 -23.02 -12.75
N GLY A 482 -16.57 -23.80 -11.81
CA GLY A 482 -17.95 -23.77 -11.33
C GLY A 482 -18.02 -23.94 -9.81
N LYS A 483 -19.17 -24.41 -9.32
CA LYS A 483 -19.41 -24.63 -7.89
C LYS A 483 -19.53 -26.12 -7.61
N SER A 484 -18.51 -26.70 -6.97
CA SER A 484 -18.54 -28.05 -6.42
C SER A 484 -17.76 -28.12 -5.11
N ILE A 485 -16.47 -28.46 -5.16
CA ILE A 485 -15.59 -28.61 -4.01
C ILE A 485 -14.40 -27.66 -4.19
N ALA A 486 -14.24 -26.73 -3.26
CA ALA A 486 -13.15 -25.78 -3.32
C ALA A 486 -11.77 -26.44 -3.18
N ASN A 487 -10.77 -25.72 -3.66
CA ASN A 487 -9.37 -26.10 -3.58
C ASN A 487 -8.57 -25.02 -2.83
N PRO A 488 -7.37 -25.36 -2.32
CA PRO A 488 -6.41 -24.36 -1.90
C PRO A 488 -5.96 -23.43 -3.04
N TRP A 489 -5.45 -22.25 -2.68
CA TRP A 489 -5.02 -21.19 -3.58
C TRP A 489 -3.57 -20.83 -3.33
N HIS A 490 -2.82 -20.57 -4.42
CA HIS A 490 -1.45 -20.07 -4.31
C HIS A 490 -1.39 -18.75 -3.54
N ILE A 491 -2.28 -17.81 -3.86
CA ILE A 491 -2.32 -16.47 -3.28
C ILE A 491 -2.50 -16.55 -1.76
N CYS A 492 -3.45 -17.36 -1.28
CA CYS A 492 -3.75 -17.50 0.14
C CYS A 492 -2.64 -18.20 0.94
N THR A 493 -2.02 -19.21 0.32
CA THR A 493 -0.86 -19.89 0.91
C THR A 493 0.35 -18.96 0.98
N ASN A 494 0.62 -18.19 -0.08
CA ASN A 494 1.71 -17.21 -0.13
C ASN A 494 1.47 -16.02 0.82
N ALA A 495 0.22 -15.59 1.01
CA ALA A 495 -0.13 -14.48 1.89
C ALA A 495 0.20 -14.78 3.36
N ILE A 496 0.01 -16.03 3.82
CA ILE A 496 0.44 -16.46 5.15
C ILE A 496 1.96 -16.47 5.28
N ALA A 497 2.67 -17.01 4.28
CA ALA A 497 4.14 -16.95 4.27
C ALA A 497 4.63 -15.50 4.40
N GLN A 498 4.10 -14.59 3.57
CA GLN A 498 4.43 -13.18 3.61
C GLN A 498 4.08 -12.54 4.96
N SER A 499 2.93 -12.86 5.54
CA SER A 499 2.50 -12.35 6.84
C SER A 499 3.48 -12.71 7.96
N PHE A 500 4.01 -13.94 7.97
CA PHE A 500 5.01 -14.37 8.97
C PHE A 500 6.38 -13.73 8.77
N TYR A 501 6.81 -13.49 7.52
CA TYR A 501 8.04 -12.71 7.28
C TYR A 501 7.88 -11.26 7.77
N ILE A 502 6.71 -10.66 7.58
CA ILE A 502 6.40 -9.33 8.10
C ILE A 502 6.40 -9.34 9.63
N ALA A 503 5.73 -10.31 10.27
CA ALA A 503 5.72 -10.43 11.73
C ALA A 503 7.14 -10.59 12.28
N GLN A 504 7.96 -11.42 11.64
CA GLN A 504 9.36 -11.61 12.01
C GLN A 504 10.14 -10.29 11.95
N HIS A 505 10.00 -9.54 10.85
CA HIS A 505 10.63 -8.23 10.68
C HIS A 505 10.20 -7.26 11.79
N GLN A 506 8.89 -7.14 12.03
CA GLN A 506 8.34 -6.19 12.99
C GLN A 506 8.72 -6.54 14.43
N TYR A 507 8.67 -7.82 14.82
CA TYR A 507 9.15 -8.24 16.14
C TYR A 507 10.65 -8.00 16.32
N SER A 508 11.46 -8.20 15.28
CA SER A 508 12.89 -7.86 15.32
C SER A 508 13.12 -6.37 15.60
N LEU A 509 12.32 -5.48 15.02
CA LEU A 509 12.41 -4.03 15.27
C LEU A 509 11.87 -3.64 16.66
N GLN A 510 10.77 -4.26 17.09
CA GLN A 510 10.16 -4.05 18.41
C GLN A 510 11.04 -4.56 19.56
N GLY A 511 11.86 -5.59 19.30
CA GLY A 511 12.82 -6.16 20.25
C GLY A 511 12.22 -6.93 21.41
N HIS A 512 10.91 -7.24 21.36
CA HIS A 512 10.25 -8.13 22.30
C HIS A 512 8.97 -8.73 21.70
N ILE A 513 8.55 -9.86 22.25
CA ILE A 513 7.27 -10.54 21.98
C ILE A 513 6.54 -10.66 23.32
N GLU A 514 5.39 -10.00 23.44
CA GLU A 514 4.48 -10.17 24.57
C GLU A 514 3.47 -11.28 24.25
N ILE A 515 3.42 -12.30 25.11
CA ILE A 515 2.46 -13.40 24.98
C ILE A 515 1.19 -12.99 25.70
N THR A 516 0.08 -12.99 24.98
CA THR A 516 -1.25 -12.65 25.52
C THR A 516 -2.15 -13.88 25.50
N ASP A 517 -3.33 -13.80 26.10
CA ASP A 517 -4.31 -14.90 26.00
C ASP A 517 -4.74 -15.18 24.55
N LEU A 518 -4.80 -14.14 23.70
CA LEU A 518 -5.11 -14.27 22.28
C LEU A 518 -4.00 -15.01 21.50
N THR A 519 -2.74 -14.75 21.83
CA THR A 519 -1.60 -15.26 21.06
C THR A 519 -0.99 -16.54 21.63
N ARG A 520 -1.40 -16.95 22.85
CA ARG A 520 -0.82 -18.10 23.55
C ARG A 520 -0.85 -19.38 22.71
N ARG A 521 -2.00 -19.73 22.12
CA ARG A 521 -2.15 -20.95 21.31
C ARG A 521 -1.26 -20.92 20.07
N PHE A 522 -1.22 -19.78 19.39
CA PHE A 522 -0.35 -19.57 18.24
C PHE A 522 1.12 -19.82 18.61
N TRP A 523 1.61 -19.21 19.68
CA TRP A 523 3.00 -19.35 20.11
C TRP A 523 3.33 -20.74 20.63
N THR A 524 2.42 -21.38 21.38
CA THR A 524 2.60 -22.77 21.82
C THR A 524 2.76 -23.72 20.64
N ASP A 525 1.89 -23.62 19.62
CA ASP A 525 1.97 -24.44 18.42
C ASP A 525 3.22 -24.15 17.58
N LEU A 526 3.51 -22.85 17.35
CA LEU A 526 4.64 -22.40 16.54
C LEU A 526 5.98 -22.85 17.15
N MET A 527 6.09 -22.76 18.47
CA MET A 527 7.27 -23.16 19.25
C MET A 527 7.26 -24.64 19.63
N ARG A 528 6.30 -25.44 19.14
CA ARG A 528 6.20 -26.89 19.39
C ARG A 528 6.24 -27.28 20.87
N ASP A 529 5.65 -26.44 21.73
CA ASP A 529 5.63 -26.59 23.20
C ASP A 529 7.04 -26.70 23.85
N GLU A 530 8.10 -26.26 23.15
CA GLU A 530 9.47 -26.27 23.68
C GLU A 530 9.66 -25.21 24.79
N HIS A 531 8.87 -24.13 24.73
CA HIS A 531 8.89 -23.03 25.69
C HIS A 531 7.49 -22.76 26.23
N LYS A 532 7.19 -23.25 27.45
CA LYS A 532 5.90 -23.01 28.10
C LYS A 532 5.75 -21.53 28.42
N ALA A 533 4.81 -20.87 27.73
CA ALA A 533 4.47 -19.46 27.96
C ALA A 533 3.12 -19.31 28.66
N THR A 534 3.02 -18.28 29.48
CA THR A 534 1.77 -17.78 30.08
C THR A 534 1.45 -16.41 29.49
N SER A 535 0.28 -15.85 29.77
CA SER A 535 -0.09 -14.50 29.32
C SER A 535 0.68 -13.36 29.99
N GLU A 536 1.56 -13.67 30.94
CA GLU A 536 2.49 -12.70 31.56
C GLU A 536 3.91 -12.83 30.98
N THR A 537 4.12 -13.72 30.01
CA THR A 537 5.44 -14.01 29.46
C THR A 537 5.83 -12.97 28.41
N VAL A 538 7.04 -12.42 28.56
CA VAL A 538 7.68 -11.55 27.57
C VAL A 538 9.00 -12.18 27.15
N TRP A 539 9.18 -12.39 25.84
CA TRP A 539 10.46 -12.79 25.26
C TRP A 539 11.14 -11.57 24.68
N SER A 540 12.34 -11.24 25.16
CA SER A 540 13.04 -10.01 24.76
C SER A 540 14.28 -10.32 23.93
N MET A 541 14.67 -9.36 23.08
CA MET A 541 15.89 -9.39 22.30
C MET A 541 17.11 -9.75 23.17
N GLY A 542 17.95 -10.66 22.66
CA GLY A 542 19.10 -11.21 23.38
C GLY A 542 18.80 -12.47 24.21
N SER A 543 17.54 -12.89 24.31
CA SER A 543 17.17 -14.20 24.85
C SER A 543 17.08 -15.26 23.75
N GLN A 544 17.50 -16.50 24.05
CA GLN A 544 17.40 -17.61 23.11
C GLN A 544 15.95 -17.84 22.66
N THR A 545 14.97 -17.72 23.57
CA THR A 545 13.55 -17.92 23.23
C THR A 545 13.02 -16.88 22.24
N PHE A 546 13.49 -15.63 22.31
CA PHE A 546 13.14 -14.62 21.32
C PHE A 546 13.73 -14.96 19.94
N ASP A 547 15.01 -15.35 19.88
CA ASP A 547 15.67 -15.76 18.64
C ASP A 547 15.03 -17.01 18.04
N ASP A 548 14.66 -17.99 18.87
CA ASP A 548 13.92 -19.20 18.47
C ASP A 548 12.55 -18.84 17.90
N ALA A 549 11.82 -17.90 18.51
CA ALA A 549 10.51 -17.45 18.04
C ALA A 549 10.57 -16.76 16.68
N LEU A 550 11.56 -15.88 16.46
CA LEU A 550 11.78 -15.26 15.15
C LEU A 550 12.17 -16.30 14.08
N GLN A 551 12.96 -17.30 14.44
CA GLN A 551 13.30 -18.40 13.54
C GLN A 551 12.08 -19.28 13.23
N ALA A 552 11.24 -19.58 14.22
CA ALA A 552 10.03 -20.36 14.04
C ALA A 552 9.03 -19.68 13.09
N LEU A 553 8.87 -18.35 13.19
CA LEU A 553 8.12 -17.55 12.21
C LEU A 553 8.69 -17.71 10.80
N ARG A 554 10.02 -17.59 10.65
CA ARG A 554 10.70 -17.70 9.36
C ARG A 554 10.54 -19.09 8.74
N TRP A 555 10.80 -20.14 9.51
CA TRP A 555 10.73 -21.53 9.03
C TRP A 555 9.31 -21.92 8.68
N THR A 556 8.33 -21.48 9.47
CA THR A 556 6.91 -21.71 9.16
C THR A 556 6.50 -20.96 7.90
N GLY A 557 6.94 -19.71 7.73
CA GLY A 557 6.76 -18.96 6.48
C GLY A 557 7.37 -19.69 5.27
N ASP A 558 8.58 -20.22 5.40
CA ASP A 558 9.26 -21.03 4.37
C ASP A 558 8.48 -22.31 4.05
N ALA A 559 7.85 -22.94 5.06
CA ALA A 559 7.04 -24.13 4.89
C ALA A 559 5.78 -23.84 4.05
N PHE A 560 5.05 -22.76 4.35
CA PHE A 560 3.92 -22.30 3.53
C PHE A 560 4.35 -21.95 2.10
N LEU A 561 5.43 -21.18 1.94
CA LEU A 561 5.94 -20.83 0.62
C LEU A 561 6.33 -22.07 -0.19
N ASN A 562 6.88 -23.11 0.47
CA ASN A 562 7.26 -24.36 -0.17
C ASN A 562 6.07 -25.19 -0.67
N VAL A 563 4.88 -25.06 -0.07
CA VAL A 563 3.65 -25.65 -0.62
C VAL A 563 3.37 -25.09 -2.01
N SER A 564 3.43 -23.75 -2.14
CA SER A 564 3.26 -23.05 -3.41
C SER A 564 4.33 -23.46 -4.43
N ARG A 565 5.60 -23.56 -4.01
CA ARG A 565 6.71 -24.02 -4.88
C ARG A 565 6.50 -25.45 -5.41
N LYS A 566 6.04 -26.37 -4.55
CA LYS A 566 5.74 -27.75 -4.96
C LYS A 566 4.60 -27.78 -5.97
N ALA A 567 3.52 -27.06 -5.73
CA ALA A 567 2.41 -26.95 -6.68
C ALA A 567 2.85 -26.31 -8.01
N THR A 568 3.71 -25.29 -7.99
CA THR A 568 4.30 -24.70 -9.20
C THR A 568 5.14 -25.72 -9.97
N LYS A 569 5.87 -26.60 -9.28
CA LYS A 569 6.62 -27.70 -9.92
C LYS A 569 5.69 -28.71 -10.58
N GLU A 570 4.60 -29.11 -9.93
CA GLU A 570 3.54 -29.93 -10.53
C GLU A 570 2.92 -29.23 -11.76
N GLY A 571 2.82 -27.90 -11.72
CA GLY A 571 2.45 -27.03 -12.84
C GLY A 571 3.54 -26.77 -13.87
N LYS A 572 4.65 -27.53 -13.86
CA LYS A 572 5.79 -27.39 -14.79
C LYS A 572 6.40 -25.98 -14.78
N GLY A 573 6.48 -25.37 -13.61
CA GLY A 573 7.03 -24.03 -13.42
C GLY A 573 6.03 -22.90 -13.64
N ARG A 574 4.73 -23.19 -13.77
CA ARG A 574 3.65 -22.22 -13.98
C ARG A 574 2.65 -22.30 -12.82
N MET A 575 2.07 -21.15 -12.45
CA MET A 575 1.12 -21.05 -11.34
C MET A 575 -0.29 -20.88 -11.87
N SER A 576 -1.20 -21.77 -11.48
CA SER A 576 -2.64 -21.58 -11.69
C SER A 576 -3.25 -20.73 -10.57
N GLU A 577 -4.56 -20.51 -10.66
CA GLU A 577 -5.37 -19.95 -9.59
C GLU A 577 -5.35 -20.86 -8.35
N GLN A 578 -5.66 -22.15 -8.55
CA GLN A 578 -5.86 -23.10 -7.47
C GLN A 578 -4.85 -24.25 -7.49
N ILE A 579 -4.65 -24.87 -6.33
CA ILE A 579 -3.82 -26.05 -6.07
C ILE A 579 -4.76 -27.20 -5.76
N GLY A 580 -4.72 -28.31 -6.50
CA GLY A 580 -5.62 -29.45 -6.30
C GLY A 580 -5.58 -29.97 -4.86
N LYS A 581 -6.73 -29.97 -4.18
CA LYS A 581 -6.85 -30.29 -2.74
C LYS A 581 -6.34 -31.68 -2.34
N ASP A 582 -6.28 -32.61 -3.29
CA ASP A 582 -5.89 -34.01 -3.05
C ASP A 582 -4.50 -34.36 -3.61
N ASP A 583 -4.09 -33.72 -4.70
CA ASP A 583 -2.91 -34.12 -5.48
C ASP A 583 -1.90 -33.00 -5.75
N GLY A 584 -2.19 -31.77 -5.34
CA GLY A 584 -1.32 -30.61 -5.53
C GLY A 584 -1.19 -30.14 -6.98
N LYS A 585 -1.92 -30.74 -7.92
CA LYS A 585 -1.84 -30.38 -9.34
C LYS A 585 -2.64 -29.10 -9.63
N PRO A 586 -2.25 -28.31 -10.64
CA PRO A 586 -2.97 -27.10 -11.03
C PRO A 586 -4.49 -27.30 -11.22
N ARG A 587 -5.29 -26.34 -10.75
CA ARG A 587 -6.75 -26.23 -10.95
C ARG A 587 -7.13 -24.77 -11.25
N GLY A 588 -8.29 -24.58 -11.90
CA GLY A 588 -8.80 -23.27 -12.28
C GLY A 588 -7.99 -22.57 -13.37
N ALA A 589 -8.02 -21.24 -13.37
CA ALA A 589 -7.34 -20.42 -14.38
C ALA A 589 -5.83 -20.72 -14.43
N ARG A 590 -5.28 -21.01 -15.61
CA ARG A 590 -3.82 -21.21 -15.77
C ARG A 590 -3.10 -19.87 -15.73
N ASP A 591 -1.84 -19.84 -15.32
CA ASP A 591 -1.02 -18.63 -15.42
C ASP A 591 -1.68 -17.40 -14.79
N LEU A 592 -2.24 -17.56 -13.59
CA LEU A 592 -2.93 -16.45 -12.92
C LEU A 592 -1.91 -15.39 -12.52
N THR A 593 -2.08 -14.16 -13.01
CA THR A 593 -1.16 -13.06 -12.79
C THR A 593 -0.95 -12.76 -11.30
N TRP A 594 -2.03 -12.80 -10.51
CA TRP A 594 -1.96 -12.56 -9.08
C TRP A 594 -1.27 -13.70 -8.31
N SER A 595 -1.37 -14.96 -8.77
CA SER A 595 -0.56 -16.06 -8.22
C SER A 595 0.93 -15.78 -8.38
N TYR A 596 1.38 -15.31 -9.55
CA TYR A 596 2.76 -14.90 -9.75
C TYR A 596 3.16 -13.71 -8.87
N ALA A 597 2.32 -12.68 -8.79
CA ALA A 597 2.57 -11.49 -7.97
C ALA A 597 2.75 -11.85 -6.49
N SER A 598 1.86 -12.69 -5.95
CA SER A 598 1.89 -13.12 -4.53
C SER A 598 3.17 -13.86 -4.16
N PHE A 599 3.73 -14.66 -5.08
CA PHE A 599 5.00 -15.35 -4.85
C PHE A 599 6.17 -14.36 -4.84
N VAL A 600 6.19 -13.42 -5.79
CA VAL A 600 7.24 -12.39 -5.89
C VAL A 600 7.28 -11.53 -4.63
N THR A 601 6.12 -11.10 -4.11
CA THR A 601 6.06 -10.27 -2.90
C THR A 601 6.44 -11.04 -1.65
N ALA A 602 6.04 -12.31 -1.53
CA ALA A 602 6.44 -13.16 -0.40
C ALA A 602 7.96 -13.38 -0.36
N VAL A 603 8.59 -13.67 -1.50
CA VAL A 603 10.05 -13.83 -1.60
C VAL A 603 10.78 -12.53 -1.25
N LYS A 604 10.25 -11.37 -1.70
CA LYS A 604 10.81 -10.07 -1.30
C LYS A 604 10.74 -9.88 0.21
N ALA A 605 9.58 -10.11 0.82
CA ALA A 605 9.41 -9.94 2.27
C ALA A 605 10.37 -10.84 3.06
N ARG A 606 10.55 -12.09 2.64
CA ARG A 606 11.55 -12.99 3.22
C ARG A 606 12.98 -12.44 3.18
N ARG A 607 13.36 -11.85 2.04
CA ARG A 607 14.69 -11.27 1.83
C ARG A 607 14.91 -10.03 2.69
N ASP A 608 13.91 -9.14 2.75
CA ASP A 608 14.02 -7.87 3.48
C ASP A 608 14.35 -8.09 4.97
N VAL A 609 13.84 -9.17 5.58
CA VAL A 609 14.17 -9.56 6.97
C VAL A 609 15.66 -9.91 7.13
N ALA A 610 16.25 -10.64 6.17
CA ALA A 610 17.61 -11.16 6.28
C ALA A 610 18.68 -10.06 6.35
N HIS A 611 18.35 -8.86 5.87
CA HIS A 611 19.25 -7.70 5.87
C HIS A 611 19.30 -6.95 7.22
N LEU A 612 18.45 -7.28 8.19
CA LEU A 612 18.47 -6.67 9.54
C LEU A 612 19.21 -7.50 10.59
N VAL A 613 19.40 -8.80 10.34
CA VAL A 613 20.04 -9.75 11.28
C VAL A 613 21.56 -9.84 11.05
N GLN A 614 22.07 -9.26 9.95
CA GLN A 614 23.50 -9.09 9.66
C GLN A 614 23.96 -7.70 10.10
#